data_AF-A0A7X9WP28-F1
#
_entry.id   AF-A0A7X9WP28-F1
#
_cell.length_a   1.000
_cell.length_b   1.000
_cell.length_c   1.000
_cell.angle_alpha   90.00
_cell.angle_beta   90.00
_cell.angle_gamma   90.00
#
_symmetry.space_group_name_H-M   'P 1'
#
loop_
_entity.id
_entity.type
_entity.pdbx_description
1 polymer ?
#
loop_
_entity_poly.entity_id
_entity_poly.type
_entity_poly.pdbx_seq_one_letter_code
_entity_poly.pdbx_strand_id
1 'polypeptide(L)'
;MTSLRQPLRIPRPALYAALALAAIFAVVLILMQRPPICACGTVKLWHGVVHSSENSQHLADWYTFSHIIHGFIFYAAAHFWLKGDARRWAFPAAVLTEGAWEVLENSPIIINRYREATMALGYSGDSIVNSMADIGWMSFGFWLATRLSARVTIGIAIAFELMTLILIRDNLTLNVLMLVWPVEAIKVWQGAALLS
;
A
#
# COMPACT_ATOMS: atom_id res chain seq x y z
N MET A 1 -10.65 25.46 -24.88
CA MET A 1 -9.32 25.04 -24.39
C MET A 1 -9.41 24.89 -22.89
N THR A 2 -9.57 23.67 -22.39
CA THR A 2 -9.54 23.37 -20.95
C THR A 2 -8.16 23.75 -20.43
N SER A 3 -8.09 24.75 -19.54
CA SER A 3 -6.88 25.03 -18.78
C SER A 3 -6.41 23.73 -18.13
N LEU A 4 -5.26 23.22 -18.55
CA LEU A 4 -4.68 22.01 -17.95
C LEU A 4 -4.41 22.34 -16.48
N ARG A 5 -5.13 21.64 -15.59
CA ARG A 5 -5.02 21.82 -14.15
C ARG A 5 -3.58 21.53 -13.74
N GLN A 6 -2.98 22.47 -13.01
CA GLN A 6 -1.58 22.35 -12.61
C GLN A 6 -1.34 21.12 -11.72
N PRO A 7 -0.20 20.43 -11.86
CA PRO A 7 0.19 19.34 -10.96
C PRO A 7 0.13 19.74 -9.49
N LEU A 8 -0.12 18.77 -8.60
CA LEU A 8 -0.08 19.03 -7.17
C LEU A 8 1.37 19.35 -6.74
N ARG A 9 1.50 20.26 -5.77
CA ARG A 9 2.78 20.62 -5.16
C ARG A 9 2.79 20.19 -3.71
N ILE A 10 3.97 19.83 -3.21
CA ILE A 10 4.19 19.46 -1.81
C ILE A 10 5.00 20.58 -1.16
N PRO A 11 4.36 21.62 -0.59
CA PRO A 11 5.09 22.68 0.10
C PRO A 11 5.66 22.16 1.42
N ARG A 12 6.69 22.82 1.96
CA ARG A 12 7.37 22.40 3.21
C ARG A 12 6.42 22.14 4.39
N PRO A 13 5.41 22.98 4.67
CA PRO A 13 4.46 22.71 5.77
C PRO A 13 3.69 21.40 5.59
N ALA A 14 3.31 21.07 4.35
CA ALA A 14 2.65 19.81 4.04
C ALA A 14 3.60 18.62 4.22
N LEU A 15 4.87 18.76 3.81
CA LEU A 15 5.86 17.72 4.08
C LEU A 15 6.03 17.46 5.58
N TYR A 16 6.14 18.52 6.41
CA TYR A 16 6.26 18.35 7.86
C TYR A 16 5.02 17.71 8.49
N ALA A 17 3.82 18.07 8.04
CA ALA A 17 2.59 17.43 8.50
C ALA A 17 2.53 15.94 8.12
N ALA A 18 2.95 15.58 6.91
CA ALA A 18 3.04 14.20 6.47
C ALA A 18 4.03 13.39 7.33
N LEU A 19 5.22 13.94 7.64
CA LEU A 19 6.19 13.29 8.51
C LEU A 19 5.67 13.12 9.95
N ALA A 20 4.96 14.13 10.47
CA ALA A 20 4.32 14.05 11.79
C ALA A 20 3.24 12.95 11.82
N LEU A 21 2.41 12.85 10.78
CA LEU A 21 1.41 11.78 10.65
C LEU A 21 2.05 10.39 10.59
N ALA A 22 3.09 10.22 9.78
CA ALA A 22 3.85 8.96 9.72
C ALA A 22 4.41 8.57 11.10
N ALA A 23 4.96 9.53 11.85
CA ALA A 23 5.42 9.28 13.22
C ALA A 23 4.28 8.90 14.17
N ILE A 24 3.10 9.52 14.04
CA ILE A 24 1.90 9.16 14.81
C ILE A 24 1.50 7.71 14.52
N PHE A 25 1.46 7.29 13.25
CA PHE A 25 1.10 5.91 12.90
C PHE A 25 2.12 4.90 13.42
N ALA A 26 3.42 5.20 13.37
CA ALA A 26 4.44 4.37 14.01
C ALA A 26 4.15 4.17 15.51
N VAL A 27 3.80 5.25 16.23
CA VAL A 27 3.42 5.17 17.65
C VAL A 27 2.15 4.32 17.84
N VAL A 28 1.13 4.50 17.00
CA VAL A 28 -0.09 3.68 17.06
C VAL A 28 0.23 2.19 16.87
N LEU A 29 1.08 1.83 15.91
CA LEU A 29 1.49 0.43 15.68
C LEU A 29 2.29 -0.14 16.86
N ILE A 30 3.13 0.67 17.52
CA ILE A 30 3.79 0.29 18.79
C ILE A 30 2.74 0.00 19.87
N LEU A 31 1.73 0.86 20.02
CA LEU A 31 0.65 0.68 21.00
C LEU A 31 -0.22 -0.55 20.68
N MET A 32 -0.34 -0.91 19.39
CA MET A 32 -0.95 -2.15 18.93
C MET A 32 -0.06 -3.39 19.12
N GLN A 33 1.12 -3.24 19.70
CA GLN A 33 2.09 -4.31 19.96
C GLN A 33 2.56 -5.02 18.67
N ARG A 34 2.60 -4.30 17.55
CA ARG A 34 3.18 -4.82 16.31
C ARG A 34 4.68 -5.06 16.47
N PRO A 35 5.23 -6.14 15.89
CA PRO A 35 6.65 -6.41 16.01
C PRO A 35 7.46 -5.30 15.31
N PRO A 36 8.52 -4.74 15.93
CA PRO A 36 9.30 -3.67 15.29
C PRO A 36 9.92 -4.07 13.96
N ILE A 37 10.38 -5.32 13.86
CA ILE A 37 10.96 -5.95 12.67
C ILE A 37 10.42 -7.38 12.53
N CYS A 38 10.73 -8.03 11.41
CA CYS A 38 10.48 -9.45 11.22
C CYS A 38 10.90 -10.30 12.44
N ALA A 39 10.07 -11.25 12.84
CA ALA A 39 10.38 -12.22 13.91
C ALA A 39 11.61 -13.09 13.60
N CYS A 40 12.02 -13.15 12.32
CA CYS A 40 13.26 -13.76 11.86
C CYS A 40 14.54 -13.03 12.29
N GLY A 41 14.42 -11.84 12.92
CA GLY A 41 15.55 -11.08 13.47
C GLY A 41 16.35 -10.29 12.44
N THR A 42 15.86 -10.17 11.20
CA THR A 42 16.54 -9.42 10.13
C THR A 42 15.57 -8.49 9.40
N VAL A 43 16.12 -7.49 8.70
CA VAL A 43 15.37 -6.63 7.79
C VAL A 43 15.97 -6.80 6.40
N LYS A 44 15.15 -7.23 5.44
CA LYS A 44 15.52 -7.38 4.04
C LYS A 44 15.06 -6.15 3.25
N LEU A 45 15.82 -5.82 2.21
CA LEU A 45 15.39 -4.83 1.22
C LEU A 45 14.25 -5.36 0.34
N TRP A 46 14.25 -6.66 0.06
CA TRP A 46 13.25 -7.32 -0.76
C TRP A 46 12.96 -8.71 -0.21
N HIS A 47 11.69 -9.07 -0.10
CA HIS A 47 11.24 -10.42 0.19
C HIS A 47 10.25 -10.90 -0.88
N GLY A 48 10.64 -11.92 -1.65
CA GLY A 48 9.90 -12.38 -2.82
C GLY A 48 8.99 -13.59 -2.59
N VAL A 49 8.89 -14.11 -1.35
CA VAL A 49 8.11 -15.32 -1.06
C VAL A 49 6.76 -14.94 -0.44
N VAL A 50 5.72 -14.91 -1.28
CA VAL A 50 4.37 -14.46 -0.90
C VAL A 50 3.77 -15.32 0.21
N HIS A 51 3.81 -16.64 0.06
CA HIS A 51 3.28 -17.57 1.05
C HIS A 51 4.32 -17.89 2.11
N SER A 52 4.63 -16.92 2.95
CA SER A 52 5.54 -17.09 4.07
C SER A 52 5.15 -16.19 5.25
N SER A 53 5.60 -16.55 6.45
CA SER A 53 5.50 -15.71 7.64
C SER A 53 6.36 -14.44 7.58
N GLU A 54 7.22 -14.31 6.56
CA GLU A 54 8.06 -13.14 6.31
C GLU A 54 7.43 -12.14 5.33
N ASN A 55 6.31 -12.49 4.68
CA ASN A 55 5.57 -11.55 3.85
C ASN A 55 5.02 -10.40 4.72
N SER A 56 5.10 -9.17 4.22
CA SER A 56 4.75 -7.96 4.96
C SER A 56 5.57 -7.76 6.25
N GLN A 57 6.81 -8.26 6.30
CA GLN A 57 7.70 -8.08 7.46
C GLN A 57 8.94 -7.24 7.17
N HIS A 58 9.20 -6.92 5.89
CA HIS A 58 10.44 -6.33 5.38
C HIS A 58 10.20 -4.99 4.69
N LEU A 59 11.25 -4.35 4.16
CA LEU A 59 11.13 -3.02 3.55
C LEU A 59 10.40 -3.02 2.20
N ALA A 60 10.45 -4.13 1.46
CA ALA A 60 9.66 -4.30 0.25
C ALA A 60 9.35 -5.76 -0.01
N ASP A 61 8.23 -5.99 -0.65
CA ASP A 61 7.76 -7.27 -1.15
C ASP A 61 6.82 -7.05 -2.35
N TRP A 62 6.09 -8.07 -2.77
CA TRP A 62 5.18 -7.93 -3.92
C TRP A 62 4.04 -6.93 -3.72
N TYR A 63 3.63 -6.64 -2.48
CA TYR A 63 2.58 -5.67 -2.19
C TYR A 63 3.09 -4.22 -2.22
N THR A 64 4.40 -4.00 -2.21
CA THR A 64 5.02 -2.69 -2.48
C THR A 64 4.51 -2.06 -3.80
N PHE A 65 4.24 -2.87 -4.82
CA PHE A 65 3.68 -2.38 -6.08
C PHE A 65 2.27 -1.82 -5.89
N SER A 66 1.46 -2.42 -5.03
CA SER A 66 0.13 -1.93 -4.63
C SER A 66 0.22 -0.60 -3.89
N HIS A 67 1.17 -0.44 -2.96
CA HIS A 67 1.36 0.83 -2.24
C HIS A 67 1.81 1.96 -3.20
N ILE A 68 2.67 1.68 -4.18
CA ILE A 68 2.99 2.67 -5.23
C ILE A 68 1.72 3.06 -6.00
N ILE A 69 0.85 2.10 -6.33
CA ILE A 69 -0.45 2.35 -6.96
C ILE A 69 -1.37 3.18 -6.06
N HIS A 70 -1.42 2.94 -4.75
CA HIS A 70 -2.15 3.79 -3.80
C HIS A 70 -1.69 5.24 -3.91
N GLY A 71 -0.37 5.46 -3.98
CA GLY A 71 0.20 6.79 -4.21
C GLY A 71 -0.34 7.46 -5.48
N PHE A 72 -0.47 6.71 -6.58
CA PHE A 72 -1.07 7.20 -7.82
C PHE A 72 -2.56 7.51 -7.67
N ILE A 73 -3.31 6.62 -7.02
CA ILE A 73 -4.75 6.76 -6.78
C ILE A 73 -5.02 7.98 -5.92
N PHE A 74 -4.30 8.15 -4.81
CA PHE A 74 -4.45 9.29 -3.91
C PHE A 74 -4.05 10.60 -4.56
N TYR A 75 -2.98 10.61 -5.36
CA TYR A 75 -2.63 11.76 -6.18
C TYR A 75 -3.77 12.12 -7.13
N ALA A 76 -4.32 11.14 -7.86
CA ALA A 76 -5.41 11.38 -8.81
C ALA A 76 -6.66 11.90 -8.10
N ALA A 77 -7.09 11.26 -7.01
CA ALA A 77 -8.22 11.67 -6.19
C ALA A 77 -8.05 13.12 -5.69
N ALA A 78 -6.91 13.43 -5.09
CA ALA A 78 -6.61 14.78 -4.63
C ALA A 78 -6.51 15.79 -5.78
N HIS A 79 -5.92 15.39 -6.92
CA HIS A 79 -5.78 16.24 -8.08
C HIS A 79 -7.13 16.65 -8.64
N PHE A 80 -8.11 15.74 -8.69
CA PHE A 80 -9.44 16.01 -9.22
C PHE A 80 -10.38 16.65 -8.20
N TRP A 81 -10.36 16.24 -6.93
CA TRP A 81 -11.34 16.69 -5.93
C TRP A 81 -10.92 17.94 -5.16
N LEU A 82 -9.64 18.13 -4.81
CA LEU A 82 -9.21 19.27 -3.99
C LEU A 82 -9.09 20.57 -4.80
N LYS A 83 -9.70 21.64 -4.30
CA LYS A 83 -9.72 22.96 -4.93
C LYS A 83 -8.96 23.99 -4.09
N GLY A 84 -8.49 25.07 -4.72
CA GLY A 84 -7.82 26.19 -4.04
C GLY A 84 -6.66 25.76 -3.16
N ASP A 85 -6.57 26.33 -1.96
CA ASP A 85 -5.48 26.08 -1.01
C ASP A 85 -5.51 24.67 -0.40
N ALA A 86 -6.64 23.97 -0.42
CA ALA A 86 -6.71 22.58 0.06
C ALA A 86 -5.77 21.65 -0.71
N ARG A 87 -5.46 21.98 -1.98
CA ARG A 87 -4.49 21.23 -2.80
C ARG A 87 -3.10 21.14 -2.18
N ARG A 88 -2.72 22.10 -1.33
CA ARG A 88 -1.43 22.10 -0.60
C ARG A 88 -1.34 20.94 0.40
N TRP A 89 -2.49 20.45 0.88
CA TRP A 89 -2.60 19.40 1.89
C TRP A 89 -2.86 18.01 1.30
N ALA A 90 -2.79 17.87 -0.02
CA ALA A 90 -3.01 16.60 -0.72
C ALA A 90 -2.09 15.47 -0.24
N PHE A 91 -0.80 15.77 -0.03
CA PHE A 91 0.18 14.76 0.37
C PHE A 91 -0.01 14.28 1.83
N PRO A 92 -0.20 15.17 2.83
CA PRO A 92 -0.63 14.75 4.17
C PRO A 92 -1.93 13.96 4.18
N ALA A 93 -2.91 14.31 3.35
CA ALA A 93 -4.14 13.55 3.25
C ALA A 93 -3.89 12.13 2.71
N ALA A 94 -2.99 11.97 1.73
CA ALA A 94 -2.57 10.65 1.24
C ALA A 94 -1.89 9.81 2.33
N VAL A 95 -0.96 10.41 3.09
CA VAL A 95 -0.28 9.74 4.23
C VAL A 95 -1.27 9.39 5.35
N LEU A 96 -2.25 10.26 5.62
CA LEU A 96 -3.32 9.98 6.57
C LEU A 96 -4.14 8.75 6.15
N THR A 97 -4.55 8.69 4.88
CA THR A 97 -5.33 7.58 4.35
C THR A 97 -4.54 6.27 4.39
N GLU A 98 -3.29 6.29 3.94
CA GLU A 98 -2.44 5.09 3.95
C GLU A 98 -2.14 4.61 5.36
N GLY A 99 -1.71 5.50 6.25
CA GLY A 99 -1.45 5.09 7.63
C GLY A 99 -2.70 4.64 8.38
N ALA A 100 -3.88 5.18 8.03
CA ALA A 100 -5.14 4.67 8.56
C ALA A 100 -5.45 3.27 8.03
N TRP A 101 -5.13 2.99 6.76
CA TRP A 101 -5.18 1.64 6.19
C TRP A 101 -4.23 0.70 6.92
N GLU A 102 -2.96 1.06 7.13
CA GLU A 102 -1.98 0.24 7.87
C GLU A 102 -2.46 -0.14 9.28
N VAL A 103 -3.05 0.82 10.01
CA VAL A 103 -3.63 0.56 11.33
C VAL A 103 -4.84 -0.38 11.23
N LEU A 104 -5.70 -0.19 10.23
CA LEU A 104 -6.88 -1.01 10.04
C LEU A 104 -6.51 -2.44 9.59
N GLU A 105 -5.56 -2.57 8.68
CA GLU A 105 -5.01 -3.83 8.18
C GLU A 105 -4.42 -4.66 9.31
N ASN A 106 -3.70 -4.00 10.22
CA ASN A 106 -3.12 -4.62 11.40
C ASN A 106 -4.10 -4.83 12.57
N SER A 107 -5.38 -4.54 12.38
CA SER A 107 -6.42 -4.81 13.36
C SER A 107 -6.91 -6.26 13.30
N PRO A 108 -7.49 -6.81 14.39
CA PRO A 108 -8.06 -8.16 14.38
C PRO A 108 -9.13 -8.36 13.31
N ILE A 109 -9.87 -7.30 12.93
CA ILE A 109 -10.94 -7.38 11.94
C ILE A 109 -10.37 -7.75 10.58
N ILE A 110 -9.33 -7.05 10.12
CA ILE A 110 -8.75 -7.29 8.79
C ILE A 110 -7.80 -8.50 8.80
N ILE A 111 -7.00 -8.70 9.85
CA ILE A 111 -6.15 -9.89 9.96
C ILE A 111 -6.98 -11.18 9.89
N ASN A 112 -8.07 -11.26 10.66
CA ASN A 112 -8.95 -12.44 10.63
C ASN A 112 -9.64 -12.57 9.27
N ARG A 113 -10.04 -11.45 8.68
CA ARG A 113 -10.63 -11.43 7.34
C ARG A 113 -9.69 -11.99 6.29
N TYR A 114 -8.41 -11.61 6.28
CA TYR A 114 -7.42 -12.19 5.37
C TYR A 114 -7.22 -13.68 5.64
N ARG A 115 -7.11 -14.11 6.89
CA ARG A 115 -6.99 -15.54 7.23
C ARG A 115 -8.16 -16.38 6.71
N GLU A 116 -9.37 -15.84 6.74
CA GLU A 116 -10.57 -16.52 6.26
C GLU A 116 -10.71 -16.45 4.73
N ALA A 117 -10.49 -15.27 4.16
CA ALA A 117 -10.78 -14.97 2.76
C ALA A 117 -9.65 -15.34 1.79
N THR A 118 -8.39 -15.29 2.22
CA THR A 118 -7.22 -15.50 1.36
C THR A 118 -6.37 -16.70 1.79
N MET A 119 -5.37 -17.06 0.99
CA MET A 119 -4.41 -18.14 1.27
C MET A 119 -3.21 -17.64 2.10
N ALA A 120 -3.46 -16.70 3.02
CA ALA A 120 -2.44 -16.06 3.85
C ALA A 120 -2.02 -16.97 5.03
N LEU A 121 -1.45 -18.13 4.71
CA LEU A 121 -0.93 -19.10 5.69
C LEU A 121 0.16 -18.45 6.56
N GLY A 122 -0.14 -18.26 7.84
CA GLY A 122 0.78 -17.66 8.80
C GLY A 122 0.82 -16.13 8.82
N TYR A 123 -0.05 -15.45 8.05
CA TYR A 123 -0.16 -14.00 8.15
C TYR A 123 -0.68 -13.58 9.52
N SER A 124 0.01 -12.64 10.13
CA SER A 124 -0.28 -12.14 11.47
C SER A 124 -0.36 -10.62 11.51
N GLY A 125 -0.54 -9.99 10.35
CA GLY A 125 -0.31 -8.56 10.14
C GLY A 125 1.16 -8.28 9.83
N ASP A 126 1.47 -7.00 9.73
CA ASP A 126 2.74 -6.49 9.25
C ASP A 126 3.67 -6.12 10.42
N SER A 127 4.97 -6.07 10.14
CA SER A 127 5.92 -5.46 11.06
C SER A 127 5.82 -3.93 11.00
N ILE A 128 6.23 -3.24 12.07
CA ILE A 128 6.27 -1.77 12.05
C ILE A 128 7.17 -1.27 10.91
N VAL A 129 8.32 -1.92 10.68
CA VAL A 129 9.20 -1.58 9.56
C VAL A 129 8.48 -1.70 8.21
N ASN A 130 7.68 -2.74 8.01
CA ASN A 130 6.93 -2.91 6.76
C ASN A 130 5.85 -1.85 6.60
N SER A 131 4.95 -1.66 7.57
CA SER A 131 3.91 -0.62 7.49
C SER A 131 4.47 0.79 7.26
N MET A 132 5.60 1.11 7.89
CA MET A 132 6.27 2.40 7.67
C MET A 132 6.92 2.48 6.29
N ALA A 133 7.42 1.37 5.76
CA ALA A 133 7.93 1.29 4.39
C ALA A 133 6.78 1.42 3.37
N ASP A 134 5.61 0.85 3.64
CA ASP A 134 4.44 0.93 2.78
C ASP A 134 3.87 2.34 2.67
N ILE A 135 3.78 3.07 3.80
CA ILE A 135 3.56 4.54 3.78
C ILE A 135 4.63 5.25 2.93
N GLY A 136 5.88 4.79 3.00
CA GLY A 136 7.00 5.29 2.20
C GLY A 136 6.84 5.04 0.70
N TRP A 137 6.46 3.82 0.30
CA TRP A 137 6.24 3.44 -1.10
C TRP A 137 5.01 4.11 -1.70
N MET A 138 3.93 4.25 -0.92
CA MET A 138 2.80 5.11 -1.27
C MET A 138 3.25 6.55 -1.48
N SER A 139 4.06 7.09 -0.56
CA SER A 139 4.58 8.44 -0.68
C SER A 139 5.46 8.62 -1.92
N PHE A 140 6.26 7.62 -2.26
CA PHE A 140 7.06 7.57 -3.48
C PHE A 140 6.17 7.56 -4.74
N GLY A 141 5.13 6.72 -4.77
CA GLY A 141 4.14 6.70 -5.85
C GLY A 141 3.45 8.05 -6.03
N PHE A 142 2.98 8.67 -4.93
CA PHE A 142 2.37 10.00 -4.95
C PHE A 142 3.33 11.05 -5.54
N TRP A 143 4.58 11.05 -5.07
CA TRP A 143 5.61 11.94 -5.59
C TRP A 143 5.86 11.71 -7.08
N LEU A 144 5.96 10.45 -7.51
CA LEU A 144 6.18 10.10 -8.91
C LEU A 144 5.03 10.59 -9.81
N ALA A 145 3.78 10.48 -9.34
CA ALA A 145 2.61 11.03 -10.03
C ALA A 145 2.62 12.58 -10.16
N THR A 146 3.38 13.30 -9.31
CA THR A 146 3.59 14.75 -9.49
C THR A 146 4.55 15.08 -10.64
N ARG A 147 5.33 14.10 -11.11
CA ARG A 147 6.40 14.27 -12.11
C ARG A 147 6.05 13.68 -13.46
N LEU A 148 5.31 12.58 -13.47
CA LEU A 148 4.96 11.85 -14.69
C LEU A 148 3.70 12.40 -15.36
N SER A 149 3.57 12.14 -16.66
CA SER A 149 2.30 12.36 -17.36
C SER A 149 1.28 11.30 -16.94
N ALA A 150 -0.01 11.64 -16.97
CA ALA A 150 -1.08 10.71 -16.61
C ALA A 150 -1.02 9.38 -17.39
N ARG A 151 -0.64 9.42 -18.68
CA ARG A 151 -0.49 8.21 -19.51
C ARG A 151 0.59 7.27 -18.98
N VAL A 152 1.73 7.83 -18.56
CA VAL A 152 2.84 7.03 -18.01
C VAL A 152 2.45 6.47 -16.65
N THR A 153 1.84 7.27 -15.77
CA THR A 153 1.36 6.80 -14.46
C THR A 153 0.36 5.65 -14.59
N ILE A 154 -0.63 5.78 -15.49
CA ILE A 154 -1.61 4.73 -15.77
C ILE A 154 -0.93 3.49 -16.35
N GLY A 155 0.01 3.66 -17.29
CA GLY A 155 0.78 2.55 -17.86
C GLY A 155 1.56 1.76 -16.82
N ILE A 156 2.21 2.45 -15.86
CA ILE A 156 2.93 1.81 -14.75
C ILE A 156 1.96 1.05 -13.84
N ALA A 157 0.83 1.66 -13.48
CA ALA A 157 -0.17 1.01 -12.62
C ALA A 157 -0.68 -0.30 -13.24
N ILE A 158 -1.05 -0.27 -14.53
CA ILE A 158 -1.49 -1.46 -15.27
C ILE A 158 -0.36 -2.49 -15.34
N ALA A 159 0.87 -2.07 -15.61
CA ALA A 159 2.01 -2.99 -15.66
C ALA A 159 2.23 -3.70 -14.31
N PHE A 160 2.12 -2.98 -13.20
CA PHE A 160 2.23 -3.56 -11.85
C PHE A 160 1.09 -4.52 -11.53
N GLU A 161 -0.17 -4.15 -11.82
CA GLU A 161 -1.34 -5.04 -11.63
C GLU A 161 -1.22 -6.33 -12.45
N LEU A 162 -0.81 -6.25 -13.72
CA LEU A 162 -0.66 -7.42 -14.59
C LEU A 162 0.55 -8.26 -14.19
N MET A 163 1.68 -7.63 -13.88
CA MET A 163 2.89 -8.32 -13.46
C MET A 163 2.64 -9.13 -12.18
N THR A 164 2.05 -8.53 -11.16
CA THR A 164 1.74 -9.23 -9.89
C THR A 164 0.70 -10.34 -10.12
N LEU A 165 -0.36 -10.06 -10.89
CA LEU A 165 -1.36 -11.07 -11.25
C LEU A 165 -0.75 -12.30 -11.94
N ILE A 166 0.24 -12.10 -12.82
CA ILE A 166 0.90 -13.19 -13.54
C ILE A 166 1.90 -13.92 -12.63
N LEU A 167 2.75 -13.18 -11.90
CA LEU A 167 3.89 -13.75 -11.18
C LEU A 167 3.50 -14.38 -9.85
N ILE A 168 2.50 -13.80 -9.16
CA ILE A 168 2.11 -14.25 -7.82
C ILE A 168 0.63 -14.62 -7.70
N ARG A 169 -0.14 -14.53 -8.80
CA ARG A 169 -1.59 -14.77 -8.83
C ARG A 169 -2.39 -13.87 -7.89
N ASP A 170 -1.83 -12.75 -7.50
CA ASP A 170 -2.49 -11.75 -6.67
C ASP A 170 -2.08 -10.36 -7.14
N ASN A 171 -2.91 -9.38 -6.87
CA ASN A 171 -2.65 -7.96 -7.15
C ASN A 171 -3.60 -7.12 -6.29
N LEU A 172 -3.47 -5.80 -6.32
CA LEU A 172 -4.35 -4.92 -5.55
C LEU A 172 -5.83 -5.14 -5.90
N THR A 173 -6.17 -5.32 -7.18
CA THR A 173 -7.55 -5.56 -7.60
C THR A 173 -8.15 -6.81 -6.96
N LEU A 174 -7.44 -7.95 -7.03
CA LEU A 174 -7.87 -9.20 -6.44
C LEU A 174 -7.86 -9.15 -4.93
N ASN A 175 -6.87 -8.50 -4.32
CA ASN A 175 -6.79 -8.33 -2.88
C ASN A 175 -8.04 -7.60 -2.33
N VAL A 176 -8.41 -6.46 -2.94
CA VAL A 176 -9.63 -5.71 -2.57
C VAL A 176 -10.89 -6.56 -2.80
N LEU A 177 -10.99 -7.24 -3.96
CA LEU A 177 -12.12 -8.11 -4.26
C LEU A 177 -12.27 -9.20 -3.20
N MET A 178 -11.19 -9.94 -2.91
CA MET A 178 -11.22 -11.06 -1.99
C MET A 178 -11.47 -10.62 -0.55
N LEU A 179 -10.99 -9.44 -0.16
CA LEU A 179 -11.25 -8.85 1.16
C LEU A 179 -12.73 -8.49 1.34
N VAL A 180 -13.36 -7.86 0.33
CA VAL A 180 -14.75 -7.41 0.42
C VAL A 180 -15.73 -8.55 0.13
N TRP A 181 -15.49 -9.29 -0.94
CA TRP A 181 -16.37 -10.34 -1.47
C TRP A 181 -15.56 -11.56 -1.96
N PRO A 182 -15.18 -12.49 -1.06
CA PRO A 182 -14.36 -13.64 -1.40
C PRO A 182 -15.07 -14.55 -2.40
N VAL A 183 -14.31 -14.96 -3.41
CA VAL A 183 -14.78 -15.87 -4.47
C VAL A 183 -13.94 -17.14 -4.40
N GLU A 184 -14.58 -18.28 -4.14
CA GLU A 184 -13.90 -19.57 -3.95
C GLU A 184 -13.03 -19.97 -5.16
N ALA A 185 -13.53 -19.74 -6.38
CA ALA A 185 -12.77 -20.03 -7.60
C ALA A 185 -11.45 -19.24 -7.68
N ILE A 186 -11.44 -17.99 -7.22
CA ILE A 186 -10.23 -17.16 -7.18
C ILE A 186 -9.29 -17.69 -6.10
N LYS A 187 -9.80 -18.00 -4.90
CA LYS A 187 -9.01 -18.57 -3.80
C LYS A 187 -8.29 -19.86 -4.20
N VAL A 188 -8.98 -20.77 -4.88
CA VAL A 188 -8.40 -22.02 -5.41
C VAL A 188 -7.35 -21.74 -6.47
N TRP A 189 -7.62 -20.83 -7.40
CA TRP A 189 -6.67 -20.46 -8.45
C TRP A 189 -5.39 -19.83 -7.89
N GLN A 190 -5.51 -18.99 -6.86
CA GLN A 190 -4.39 -18.43 -6.10
C GLN A 190 -3.57 -19.54 -5.43
N GLY A 191 -4.24 -20.46 -4.73
CA GLY A 191 -3.57 -21.58 -4.04
C GLY A 191 -2.89 -22.60 -4.96
N ALA A 192 -3.36 -22.77 -6.19
CA ALA A 192 -2.77 -23.72 -7.13
C ALA A 192 -1.35 -23.36 -7.62
N ALA A 193 -0.87 -22.13 -7.39
CA ALA A 193 0.52 -21.76 -7.65
C ALA A 193 1.52 -22.38 -6.65
N LEU A 194 1.04 -22.93 -5.52
CA LEU A 194 1.86 -23.55 -4.48
C LEU A 194 2.38 -24.96 -4.84
N LEU A 195 1.90 -25.56 -5.94
CA LEU A 195 2.16 -26.96 -6.32
C LEU A 195 3.04 -27.10 -7.59
N SER A 196 3.59 -26.00 -8.11
CA SER A 196 4.46 -25.95 -9.29
C SER A 196 5.78 -25.28 -8.96
#